data_AF-A0A397ATD0-F1
#
_entry.id   AF-A0A397ATD0-F1
#
_cell.length_a   1.000
_cell.length_b   1.000
_cell.length_c   1.000
_cell.angle_alpha   90.00
_cell.angle_beta   90.00
_cell.angle_gamma   90.00
#
_symmetry.space_group_name_H-M   'P 1'
#
loop_
_entity.id
_entity.type
_entity.pdbx_description
1 polymer ?
#
loop_
_entity_poly.entity_id
_entity_poly.type
_entity_poly.pdbx_seq_one_letter_code
_entity_poly.pdbx_strand_id
1 'polypeptide(L)'
;MTAAESKPKIFPESAKLTATCNPYLDFYRTFQKSQPKDMARLFDPDLDDDTREELFNLVDDKVAAVRSLLRSIVEIGAGTGYWGRLLQLRGVDVKCFDLHVPGEECDDAGEDDDDDEEVEPERMTWLDVEQGTPEVLSRFKKRTLLLCYPDDYEDSEESMAEACLNNYTGEYVIHIGELFGHTLCLPEPW
;
A
#
# COMPACT_ATOMS: atom_id res chain seq x y z
N MET A 1 -20.61 -11.87 -26.91
CA MET A 1 -21.29 -11.36 -25.71
C MET A 1 -20.39 -10.30 -25.14
N THR A 2 -20.83 -9.04 -25.11
CA THR A 2 -20.06 -7.96 -24.47
C THR A 2 -20.20 -8.16 -22.97
N ALA A 3 -19.11 -8.52 -22.29
CA ALA A 3 -19.04 -8.41 -20.84
C ALA A 3 -19.45 -6.98 -20.48
N ALA A 4 -20.50 -6.84 -19.68
CA ALA A 4 -20.86 -5.53 -19.17
C ALA A 4 -19.67 -5.06 -18.33
N GLU A 5 -19.05 -3.94 -18.71
CA GLU A 5 -18.02 -3.29 -17.88
C GLU A 5 -18.63 -3.08 -16.48
N SER A 6 -18.21 -3.92 -15.54
CA SER A 6 -18.54 -3.77 -14.13
C SER A 6 -17.99 -2.42 -13.69
N LYS A 7 -18.86 -1.47 -13.38
CA LYS A 7 -18.40 -0.18 -12.86
C LYS A 7 -17.70 -0.42 -11.52
N PRO A 8 -16.51 0.19 -11.30
CA PRO A 8 -15.79 0.01 -10.05
C PRO A 8 -16.67 0.45 -8.87
N LYS A 9 -16.82 -0.44 -7.88
CA LYS A 9 -17.58 -0.18 -6.66
C LYS A 9 -16.70 0.61 -5.69
N ILE A 10 -16.91 1.93 -5.67
CA ILE A 10 -16.13 2.86 -4.85
C ILE A 10 -16.70 2.96 -3.43
N PHE A 11 -15.84 2.94 -2.41
CA PHE A 11 -16.21 3.18 -1.01
C PHE A 11 -16.99 4.49 -0.86
N PRO A 12 -18.17 4.50 -0.20
CA PRO A 12 -18.93 5.73 0.07
C PRO A 12 -18.12 6.78 0.84
N GLU A 13 -17.20 6.34 1.70
CA GLU A 13 -16.25 7.16 2.46
C GLU A 13 -15.36 7.98 1.53
N SER A 14 -15.00 7.44 0.36
CA SER A 14 -14.17 8.13 -0.62
C SER A 14 -14.81 9.44 -1.10
N ALA A 15 -16.14 9.51 -1.17
CA ALA A 15 -16.87 10.72 -1.54
C ALA A 15 -16.80 11.82 -0.46
N LYS A 16 -16.51 11.46 0.80
CA LYS A 16 -16.39 12.40 1.92
C LYS A 16 -14.97 12.94 2.09
N LEU A 17 -13.98 12.34 1.44
CA LEU A 17 -12.59 12.77 1.52
C LEU A 17 -12.36 14.07 0.75
N THR A 18 -11.51 14.94 1.31
CA THR A 18 -11.06 16.18 0.69
C THR A 18 -9.53 16.20 0.57
N ALA A 19 -8.97 17.19 -0.12
CA ALA A 19 -7.52 17.37 -0.27
C ALA A 19 -6.76 17.46 1.06
N THR A 20 -7.44 17.90 2.13
CA THR A 20 -6.87 18.03 3.48
C THR A 20 -7.15 16.81 4.36
N CYS A 21 -7.99 15.87 3.92
CA CYS A 21 -8.26 14.64 4.66
C CYS A 21 -7.09 13.64 4.48
N ASN A 22 -6.74 12.97 5.57
CA ASN A 22 -5.99 11.72 5.56
C ASN A 22 -6.37 10.94 6.82
N PRO A 23 -7.46 10.15 6.77
CA PRO A 23 -7.96 9.42 7.94
C PRO A 23 -6.92 8.52 8.61
N TYR A 24 -6.04 7.86 7.86
CA TYR A 24 -5.00 7.04 8.48
C TYR A 24 -3.91 7.88 9.15
N LEU A 25 -3.59 9.07 8.62
CA LEU A 25 -2.70 9.99 9.31
C LEU A 25 -3.33 10.58 10.57
N ASP A 26 -4.63 10.87 10.55
CA ASP A 26 -5.35 11.36 11.73
C ASP A 26 -5.49 10.26 12.79
N PHE A 27 -5.74 9.01 12.36
CA PHE A 27 -5.66 7.82 13.21
C PHE A 27 -4.26 7.68 13.80
N TYR A 28 -3.21 7.67 12.99
CA TYR A 28 -1.82 7.57 13.46
C TYR A 28 -1.46 8.64 14.48
N ARG A 29 -1.81 9.91 14.21
CA ARG A 29 -1.58 11.01 15.16
C ARG A 29 -2.34 10.81 16.47
N THR A 30 -3.50 10.19 16.42
CA THR A 30 -4.30 9.86 17.61
C THR A 30 -3.70 8.67 18.35
N PHE A 31 -3.33 7.61 17.62
CA PHE A 31 -2.64 6.43 18.11
C PHE A 31 -1.32 6.80 18.80
N GLN A 32 -0.47 7.59 18.16
CA GLN A 32 0.78 8.10 18.76
C GLN A 32 0.54 8.87 20.06
N LYS A 33 -0.58 9.62 20.16
CA LYS A 33 -0.93 10.33 21.41
C LYS A 33 -1.44 9.40 22.50
N SER A 34 -2.04 8.26 22.13
CA SER A 34 -2.48 7.24 23.08
C SER A 34 -1.37 6.28 23.49
N GLN A 35 -0.24 6.25 22.76
CA GLN A 35 0.89 5.40 23.11
C GLN A 35 1.51 5.81 24.46
N PRO A 36 2.08 4.85 25.21
CA PRO A 36 2.88 5.14 26.39
C PRO A 36 3.96 6.19 26.08
N LYS A 37 4.21 7.10 27.02
CA LYS A 37 5.23 8.14 26.84
C LYS A 37 6.63 7.57 26.60
N ASP A 38 6.87 6.37 27.12
CA ASP A 38 8.12 5.63 26.97
C ASP A 38 8.24 4.91 25.63
N MET A 39 7.21 4.90 24.77
CA MET A 39 7.28 4.28 23.42
C MET A 39 8.44 4.82 22.58
N ALA A 40 8.79 6.10 22.73
CA ALA A 40 9.95 6.69 22.06
C ALA A 40 11.30 6.15 22.56
N ARG A 41 11.32 5.44 23.69
CA ARG A 41 12.49 4.79 24.29
C ARG A 41 12.59 3.31 23.94
N LEU A 42 11.73 2.76 23.09
CA LEU A 42 11.74 1.33 22.73
C LEU A 42 13.15 0.83 22.33
N PHE A 43 13.90 1.66 21.60
CA PHE A 43 15.27 1.38 21.16
C PHE A 43 16.37 2.00 22.04
N ASP A 44 16.02 2.52 23.23
CA ASP A 44 16.98 3.02 24.22
C ASP A 44 17.74 1.82 24.81
N PRO A 45 19.09 1.75 24.66
CA PRO A 45 19.87 0.62 25.15
C PRO A 45 19.87 0.51 26.68
N ASP A 46 19.55 1.60 27.38
CA ASP A 46 19.45 1.63 28.84
C ASP A 46 18.01 1.33 29.33
N LEU A 47 17.07 1.03 28.43
CA LEU A 47 15.73 0.54 28.79
C LEU A 47 15.83 -0.89 29.31
N ASP A 48 15.12 -1.21 30.39
CA ASP A 48 15.03 -2.59 30.87
C ASP A 48 14.25 -3.47 29.90
N ASP A 49 14.60 -4.76 29.87
CA ASP A 49 14.07 -5.71 28.89
C ASP A 49 12.56 -5.95 29.05
N ASP A 50 12.06 -5.99 30.28
CA ASP A 50 10.62 -6.18 30.56
C ASP A 50 9.80 -5.00 30.00
N THR A 51 10.23 -3.75 30.24
CA THR A 51 9.58 -2.56 29.67
C THR A 51 9.73 -2.51 28.16
N ARG A 52 10.86 -2.95 27.61
CA ARG A 52 11.05 -3.03 26.15
C ARG A 52 10.08 -4.02 25.52
N GLU A 53 9.89 -5.19 26.12
CA GLU A 53 8.95 -6.22 25.65
C GLU A 53 7.51 -5.71 25.69
N GLU A 54 7.10 -5.05 26.78
CA GLU A 54 5.77 -4.43 26.88
C GLU A 54 5.53 -3.37 25.80
N LEU A 55 6.52 -2.52 25.52
CA LEU A 55 6.43 -1.49 24.47
C LEU A 55 6.45 -2.09 23.07
N PHE A 56 7.26 -3.13 22.84
CA PHE A 56 7.35 -3.79 21.53
C PHE A 56 6.03 -4.44 21.13
N ASN A 57 5.35 -5.08 22.09
CA ASN A 57 4.02 -5.69 21.88
C ASN A 57 2.90 -4.67 21.57
N LEU A 58 3.16 -3.37 21.66
CA LEU A 58 2.20 -2.29 21.36
C LEU A 58 2.42 -1.64 19.97
N VAL A 59 3.47 -2.02 19.25
CA VAL A 59 3.76 -1.49 17.90
C VAL A 59 2.82 -2.16 16.88
N ASP A 60 2.20 -1.35 16.03
CA ASP A 60 1.40 -1.77 14.87
C ASP A 60 2.02 -1.14 13.62
N ASP A 61 2.42 -1.97 12.66
CA ASP A 61 3.39 -1.65 11.60
C ASP A 61 2.83 -0.82 10.42
N LYS A 62 1.60 -0.31 10.53
CA LYS A 62 0.85 0.15 9.35
C LYS A 62 0.72 1.65 9.20
N VAL A 63 1.81 2.43 9.20
CA VAL A 63 1.72 3.87 8.84
C VAL A 63 2.91 4.42 8.05
N ALA A 64 2.66 4.78 6.79
CA ALA A 64 3.53 5.64 5.98
C ALA A 64 2.85 6.98 5.66
N ALA A 65 3.63 8.00 5.30
CA ALA A 65 3.13 9.32 4.89
C ALA A 65 3.86 9.83 3.64
N VAL A 66 3.10 10.37 2.69
CA VAL A 66 3.62 10.87 1.39
C VAL A 66 3.41 12.37 1.27
N ARG A 67 4.43 13.10 0.80
CA ARG A 67 4.34 14.52 0.40
C ARG A 67 4.60 14.63 -1.10
N SER A 68 3.66 15.24 -1.84
CA SER A 68 3.71 15.30 -3.31
C SER A 68 4.65 16.38 -3.84
N LEU A 69 5.50 15.99 -4.80
CA LEU A 69 6.29 16.89 -5.66
C LEU A 69 5.97 16.71 -7.16
N LEU A 70 5.05 15.80 -7.51
CA LEU A 70 4.89 15.32 -8.89
C LEU A 70 3.44 15.42 -9.39
N ARG A 71 3.29 15.68 -10.69
CA ARG A 71 2.01 16.01 -11.34
C ARG A 71 1.29 14.82 -11.97
N SER A 72 2.00 13.74 -12.33
CA SER A 72 1.41 12.56 -12.96
C SER A 72 2.11 11.28 -12.52
N ILE A 73 1.35 10.33 -12.00
CA ILE A 73 1.81 9.10 -11.36
C ILE A 73 1.12 7.88 -11.98
N VAL A 74 1.85 6.77 -12.07
CA VAL A 74 1.31 5.42 -12.26
C VAL A 74 1.76 4.54 -11.09
N GLU A 75 0.84 3.78 -10.50
CA GLU A 75 1.06 2.88 -9.36
C GLU A 75 0.65 1.46 -9.80
N ILE A 76 1.52 0.47 -9.55
CA ILE A 76 1.25 -0.96 -9.72
C ILE A 76 1.22 -1.58 -8.32
N GLY A 77 0.32 -2.53 -8.09
CA GLY A 77 0.07 -3.05 -6.74
C GLY A 77 -0.66 -2.03 -5.87
N ALA A 78 -1.60 -1.27 -6.46
CA ALA A 78 -2.30 -0.21 -5.76
C ALA A 78 -3.29 -0.73 -4.69
N GLY A 79 -3.54 -2.04 -4.67
CA GLY A 79 -4.58 -2.69 -3.88
C GLY A 79 -5.94 -2.06 -4.12
N THR A 80 -6.55 -1.56 -3.05
CA THR A 80 -7.84 -0.83 -3.14
C THR A 80 -7.67 0.63 -3.61
N GLY A 81 -6.44 1.10 -3.81
CA GLY A 81 -6.13 2.43 -4.35
C GLY A 81 -6.19 3.59 -3.35
N TYR A 82 -6.11 3.34 -2.04
CA TYR A 82 -6.21 4.41 -1.04
C TYR A 82 -5.24 5.58 -1.29
N TRP A 83 -3.96 5.28 -1.57
CA TRP A 83 -2.94 6.28 -1.87
C TRP A 83 -3.23 7.06 -3.14
N GLY A 84 -3.61 6.36 -4.21
CA GLY A 84 -4.12 6.96 -5.44
C GLY A 84 -5.23 7.98 -5.17
N ARG A 85 -6.22 7.62 -4.34
CA ARG A 85 -7.32 8.55 -4.00
C ARG A 85 -6.82 9.80 -3.28
N LEU A 86 -5.92 9.65 -2.31
CA LEU A 86 -5.33 10.78 -1.60
C LEU A 86 -4.51 11.70 -2.51
N LEU A 87 -3.77 11.13 -3.47
CA LEU A 87 -2.99 11.88 -4.47
C LEU A 87 -3.93 12.61 -5.45
N GLN A 88 -4.97 11.93 -5.93
CA GLN A 88 -5.99 12.51 -6.82
C GLN A 88 -6.67 13.71 -6.19
N LEU A 89 -7.06 13.62 -4.92
CA LEU A 89 -7.66 14.73 -4.17
C LEU A 89 -6.71 15.93 -4.01
N ARG A 90 -5.39 15.72 -4.12
CA ARG A 90 -4.35 16.76 -4.10
C ARG A 90 -3.99 17.27 -5.50
N GLY A 91 -4.77 16.90 -6.52
CA GLY A 91 -4.60 17.36 -7.89
C GLY A 91 -3.51 16.62 -8.69
N VAL A 92 -3.07 15.46 -8.20
CA VAL A 92 -2.15 14.58 -8.96
C VAL A 92 -2.97 13.74 -9.93
N ASP A 93 -2.54 13.68 -11.18
CA ASP A 93 -3.10 12.76 -12.17
C ASP A 93 -2.52 11.35 -11.92
N VAL A 94 -3.30 10.45 -11.31
CA VAL A 94 -2.86 9.11 -10.94
C VAL A 94 -3.57 8.03 -11.75
N LYS A 95 -2.84 6.97 -12.10
CA LYS A 95 -3.37 5.72 -12.64
C LYS A 95 -2.94 4.57 -11.75
N CYS A 96 -3.90 3.83 -11.23
CA CYS A 96 -3.67 2.73 -10.29
C CYS A 96 -4.01 1.42 -10.98
N PHE A 97 -3.11 0.45 -10.88
CA PHE A 97 -3.31 -0.92 -11.34
C PHE A 97 -3.10 -1.90 -10.21
N ASP A 98 -3.88 -2.97 -10.22
CA ASP A 98 -3.68 -4.12 -9.34
C ASP A 98 -4.01 -5.42 -10.08
N LEU A 99 -3.40 -6.53 -9.66
CA LEU A 99 -3.73 -7.85 -10.21
C LEU A 99 -5.16 -8.26 -9.79
N HIS A 100 -5.55 -7.95 -8.55
CA HIS A 100 -6.80 -8.38 -7.96
C HIS A 100 -7.77 -7.20 -7.80
N VAL A 101 -8.63 -6.99 -8.79
CA VAL A 101 -9.69 -5.97 -8.75
C VAL A 101 -11.05 -6.57 -8.37
N PRO A 102 -11.96 -5.81 -7.75
CA PRO A 102 -13.27 -6.33 -7.43
C PRO A 102 -14.12 -6.72 -8.65
N GLY A 103 -14.75 -7.89 -8.56
CA GLY A 103 -15.73 -8.36 -9.55
C GLY A 103 -15.15 -9.23 -10.67
N GLU A 104 -13.87 -9.59 -10.60
CA GLU A 104 -13.29 -10.64 -11.43
C GLU A 104 -12.89 -11.84 -10.57
N GLU A 105 -13.30 -13.04 -10.99
CA GLU A 105 -12.88 -14.30 -10.36
C GLU A 105 -11.37 -14.43 -10.54
N CYS A 106 -10.63 -14.43 -9.43
CA CYS A 106 -9.21 -14.71 -9.44
C CYS A 106 -9.06 -16.23 -9.33
N ASP A 107 -8.62 -16.89 -10.41
CA ASP A 107 -8.40 -18.35 -10.47
C ASP A 107 -7.24 -18.84 -9.56
N ASP A 108 -6.66 -17.98 -8.72
CA ASP A 108 -5.41 -18.25 -8.00
C ASP A 108 -5.45 -17.86 -6.52
N ALA A 109 -6.65 -17.89 -5.91
CA ALA A 109 -6.72 -18.05 -4.46
C ALA A 109 -6.25 -19.48 -4.18
N GLY A 110 -5.08 -19.61 -3.55
CA GLY A 110 -4.50 -20.90 -3.19
C GLY A 110 -5.55 -21.85 -2.60
N GLU A 111 -5.45 -23.12 -2.99
CA GLU A 111 -6.25 -24.24 -2.49
C GLU A 111 -6.04 -24.39 -0.96
N ASP A 112 -6.72 -23.58 -0.16
CA ASP A 112 -7.05 -23.90 1.21
C ASP A 112 -8.49 -24.46 1.19
N ASP A 113 -8.58 -25.78 1.07
CA ASP A 113 -9.79 -26.60 1.24
C ASP A 113 -10.35 -26.42 2.67
N ASP A 114 -11.05 -25.33 2.94
CA ASP A 114 -11.99 -25.23 4.06
C ASP A 114 -13.38 -24.83 3.53
N ASP A 115 -14.27 -25.82 3.58
CA ASP A 115 -15.68 -25.87 3.13
C ASP A 115 -16.63 -24.94 3.93
N ASP A 116 -16.26 -23.67 4.12
CA ASP A 116 -17.18 -22.64 4.62
C ASP A 116 -17.47 -21.64 3.50
N GLU A 117 -18.71 -21.64 2.98
CA GLU A 117 -19.28 -20.61 2.09
C GLU A 117 -19.41 -19.26 2.84
N GLU A 118 -18.30 -18.74 3.39
CA GLU A 118 -18.22 -17.34 3.77
C GLU A 118 -18.24 -16.53 2.48
N VAL A 119 -19.38 -15.90 2.21
CA VAL A 119 -19.52 -14.92 1.13
C VAL A 119 -18.45 -13.86 1.34
N GLU A 120 -17.33 -13.95 0.60
CA GLU A 120 -16.27 -12.95 0.68
C GLU A 120 -16.90 -11.57 0.52
N PRO A 121 -16.67 -10.64 1.46
CA PRO A 121 -17.26 -9.33 1.40
C PRO A 121 -16.88 -8.69 0.07
N GLU A 122 -17.88 -8.20 -0.65
CA GLU A 122 -17.71 -7.63 -1.97
C GLU A 122 -16.61 -6.56 -1.95
N ARG A 123 -15.48 -6.82 -2.60
CA ARG A 123 -14.32 -5.93 -2.54
C ARG A 123 -14.68 -4.56 -3.12
N MET A 124 -14.26 -3.48 -2.47
CA MET A 124 -14.50 -2.10 -2.91
C MET A 124 -13.18 -1.36 -3.03
N THR A 125 -13.13 -0.31 -3.85
CA THR A 125 -11.92 0.50 -4.06
C THR A 125 -12.13 1.96 -3.65
N TRP A 126 -11.04 2.70 -3.41
CA TRP A 126 -11.08 4.13 -3.04
C TRP A 126 -11.14 5.06 -4.26
N LEU A 127 -10.67 4.58 -5.41
CA LEU A 127 -10.81 5.19 -6.73
C LEU A 127 -10.87 4.07 -7.79
N ASP A 128 -10.96 4.48 -9.05
CA ASP A 128 -10.83 3.58 -10.19
C ASP A 128 -9.44 2.92 -10.20
N VAL A 129 -9.40 1.61 -9.92
CA VAL A 129 -8.22 0.75 -10.00
C VAL A 129 -8.46 -0.20 -11.16
N GLU A 130 -7.61 -0.14 -12.16
CA GLU A 130 -7.71 -0.99 -13.35
C GLU A 130 -6.98 -2.31 -13.11
N GLN A 131 -7.47 -3.41 -13.67
CA GLN A 131 -6.71 -4.66 -13.63
C GLN A 131 -5.42 -4.50 -14.44
N GLY A 132 -4.29 -4.91 -13.87
CA GLY A 132 -3.04 -4.87 -14.60
C GLY A 132 -1.84 -5.37 -13.83
N THR A 133 -0.91 -5.92 -14.60
CA THR A 133 0.40 -6.41 -14.17
C THR A 133 1.50 -5.44 -14.64
N PRO A 134 2.78 -5.62 -14.24
CA PRO A 134 3.88 -4.74 -14.60
C PRO A 134 4.01 -4.38 -16.10
N GLU A 135 3.57 -5.25 -17.01
CA GLU A 135 3.60 -5.07 -18.47
C GLU A 135 2.87 -3.80 -18.94
N VAL A 136 1.86 -3.33 -18.19
CA VAL A 136 1.11 -2.11 -18.54
C VAL A 136 2.01 -0.87 -18.53
N LEU A 137 3.12 -0.89 -17.77
CA LEU A 137 4.05 0.24 -17.61
C LEU A 137 4.69 0.69 -18.92
N SER A 138 4.82 -0.21 -19.90
CA SER A 138 5.26 0.10 -21.26
C SER A 138 4.45 1.24 -21.92
N ARG A 139 3.18 1.42 -21.51
CA ARG A 139 2.27 2.45 -22.01
C ARG A 139 2.36 3.78 -21.25
N PHE A 140 3.02 3.80 -20.08
CA PHE A 140 3.00 4.92 -19.13
C PHE A 140 4.34 5.64 -18.96
N LYS A 141 5.26 5.56 -19.92
CA LYS A 141 6.60 6.18 -19.87
C LYS A 141 6.66 7.69 -19.54
N LYS A 142 5.56 8.43 -19.68
CA LYS A 142 5.48 9.87 -19.35
C LYS A 142 5.05 10.15 -17.91
N ARG A 143 4.65 9.12 -17.16
CA ARG A 143 4.24 9.20 -15.76
C ARG A 143 5.39 8.73 -14.89
N THR A 144 5.49 9.28 -13.68
CA THR A 144 6.39 8.76 -12.66
C THR A 144 5.83 7.44 -12.12
N LEU A 145 6.66 6.39 -12.06
CA LEU A 145 6.30 5.14 -11.39
C LEU A 145 6.29 5.37 -9.88
N LEU A 146 5.25 4.91 -9.20
CA LEU A 146 5.15 4.83 -7.75
C LEU A 146 5.15 3.37 -7.33
N LEU A 147 6.13 2.99 -6.52
CA LEU A 147 6.20 1.72 -5.81
C LEU A 147 6.01 2.02 -4.33
N CYS A 148 4.92 1.52 -3.74
CA CYS A 148 4.58 1.73 -2.34
C CYS A 148 4.55 0.40 -1.61
N TYR A 149 5.44 0.24 -0.62
CA TYR A 149 5.82 -1.04 -0.01
C TYR A 149 6.04 -2.12 -1.08
N PRO A 150 7.01 -1.91 -2.01
CA PRO A 150 7.39 -2.97 -2.92
C PRO A 150 7.86 -4.20 -2.15
N ASP A 151 7.56 -5.36 -2.70
CA ASP A 151 8.07 -6.64 -2.22
C ASP A 151 9.59 -6.73 -2.36
N ASP A 152 10.21 -7.52 -1.49
CA ASP A 152 11.66 -7.69 -1.35
C ASP A 152 12.11 -9.15 -1.42
N TYR A 153 11.30 -10.00 -2.08
CA TYR A 153 11.51 -11.45 -2.25
C TYR A 153 11.41 -12.28 -0.96
N GLU A 154 10.91 -11.73 0.16
CA GLU A 154 10.78 -12.49 1.41
C GLU A 154 9.85 -13.70 1.26
N ASP A 155 8.73 -13.53 0.55
CA ASP A 155 7.69 -14.56 0.40
C ASP A 155 7.69 -15.30 -0.96
N SER A 156 8.53 -14.88 -1.92
CA SER A 156 8.51 -15.41 -3.29
C SER A 156 9.86 -15.28 -4.01
N GLU A 157 10.15 -16.22 -4.93
CA GLU A 157 11.29 -16.11 -5.86
C GLU A 157 11.07 -15.07 -6.97
N GLU A 158 9.83 -14.61 -7.15
CA GLU A 158 9.44 -13.57 -8.11
C GLU A 158 9.16 -12.25 -7.40
N SER A 159 9.58 -11.14 -8.02
CA SER A 159 9.31 -9.80 -7.49
C SER A 159 8.48 -8.94 -8.43
N MET A 160 7.33 -8.46 -7.94
CA MET A 160 6.47 -7.52 -8.67
C MET A 160 7.17 -6.17 -8.84
N ALA A 161 7.89 -5.72 -7.82
CA ALA A 161 8.70 -4.52 -7.87
C ALA A 161 9.82 -4.61 -8.93
N GLU A 162 10.56 -5.72 -8.99
CA GLU A 162 11.58 -5.94 -10.01
C GLU A 162 10.95 -5.99 -11.42
N ALA A 163 9.86 -6.73 -11.58
CA ALA A 163 9.13 -6.79 -12.84
C ALA A 163 8.65 -5.40 -13.29
N CYS A 164 8.22 -4.54 -12.35
CA CYS A 164 7.89 -3.14 -12.63
C CYS A 164 9.09 -2.37 -13.17
N LEU A 165 10.26 -2.48 -12.54
CA LEU A 165 11.48 -1.81 -13.00
C LEU A 165 11.93 -2.30 -14.37
N ASN A 166 11.79 -3.60 -14.66
CA ASN A 166 12.12 -4.20 -15.95
C ASN A 166 11.19 -3.73 -17.08
N ASN A 167 9.91 -3.47 -16.79
CA ASN A 167 8.92 -3.02 -17.77
C ASN A 167 8.82 -1.48 -17.88
N TYR A 168 9.28 -0.74 -16.88
CA TYR A 168 9.19 0.71 -16.84
C TYR A 168 10.24 1.38 -17.73
N THR A 169 9.78 2.25 -18.62
CA THR A 169 10.63 2.98 -19.58
C THR A 169 10.57 4.50 -19.40
N GLY A 170 10.04 4.95 -18.27
CA GLY A 170 10.02 6.37 -17.92
C GLY A 170 11.28 6.82 -17.19
N GLU A 171 11.25 8.05 -16.67
CA GLU A 171 12.44 8.73 -16.15
C GLU A 171 12.55 8.69 -14.63
N TYR A 172 11.42 8.66 -13.92
CA TYR A 172 11.38 8.83 -12.47
C TYR A 172 10.64 7.70 -11.79
N VAL A 173 11.19 7.23 -10.67
CA VAL A 173 10.56 6.28 -9.76
C VAL A 173 10.45 6.93 -8.38
N ILE A 174 9.28 6.84 -7.76
CA ILE A 174 9.05 7.12 -6.35
C ILE A 174 9.00 5.76 -5.65
N HIS A 175 9.84 5.59 -4.65
CA HIS A 175 9.82 4.45 -3.76
C HIS A 175 9.36 4.91 -2.38
N ILE A 176 8.32 4.28 -1.84
CA ILE A 176 7.86 4.42 -0.46
C ILE A 176 7.93 3.03 0.14
N GLY A 177 8.56 2.87 1.30
CA GLY A 177 8.79 1.58 1.91
C GLY A 177 10.18 1.56 2.50
N GLU A 178 10.64 0.36 2.86
CA GLU A 178 11.94 0.19 3.48
C GLU A 178 13.05 0.31 2.43
N LEU A 179 14.09 1.08 2.72
CA LEU A 179 15.29 1.10 1.90
C LEU A 179 16.31 0.18 2.57
N PHE A 180 16.58 -0.98 1.95
CA PHE A 180 17.49 -2.03 2.44
C PHE A 180 16.98 -2.87 3.62
N GLY A 181 15.66 -3.14 3.74
CA GLY A 181 15.10 -4.03 4.80
C GLY A 181 15.33 -3.53 6.23
N HIS A 182 15.65 -2.24 6.37
CA HIS A 182 15.93 -1.63 7.66
C HIS A 182 15.25 -0.28 7.74
N THR A 183 13.97 -0.27 8.09
CA THR A 183 13.45 0.83 8.91
C THR A 183 14.10 0.76 10.30
N LEU A 184 15.39 1.14 10.40
CA LEU A 184 16.19 1.24 11.64
C LEU A 184 15.87 0.19 12.73
N CYS A 185 16.15 -1.08 12.46
CA CYS A 185 16.49 -2.02 13.52
C CYS A 185 18.02 -2.05 13.66
N LEU A 186 18.54 -1.89 14.88
CA LEU A 186 19.96 -2.09 15.16
C LEU A 186 20.37 -3.53 14.76
N PRO A 187 21.65 -3.78 14.42
CA PRO A 187 22.14 -5.14 14.20
C PRO A 187 21.88 -5.99 15.45
N GLU A 188 21.28 -7.15 15.27
CA GLU A 188 20.90 -8.14 16.32
C GLU A 188 19.74 -7.71 17.26
N PRO A 189 18.49 -7.64 16.75
CA PRO A 189 17.30 -7.51 17.60
C PRO A 189 16.77 -8.86 18.13
N TRP A 190 17.54 -9.95 18.00
CA TRP A 190 17.18 -11.31 18.44
C TRP A 190 18.14 -11.85 19.51
#